data_AF-A0A355B708-F1
#
_entry.id   AF-A0A355B708-F1
#
_cell.length_a   1.000
_cell.length_b   1.000
_cell.length_c   1.000
_cell.angle_alpha   90.00
_cell.angle_beta   90.00
_cell.angle_gamma   90.00
#
_symmetry.space_group_name_H-M   'P 1'
#
loop_
_entity.id
_entity.type
_entity.pdbx_description
1 polymer ?
#
loop_
_entity_poly.entity_id
_entity_poly.type
_entity_poly.pdbx_seq_one_letter_code
_entity_poly.pdbx_strand_id
1 'polypeptide(L)'
;MKVVEKKLGRIFQVSLETGDDFYGVINQFVKDENIRSASVFLFGALQKTDMLTGFKDMEGFNVDSRHFEDWRELVALGNISWPDQPPLALGDVTWDEPQPYVHLHMAISGGPGKTEDVLVGHLSGGDVKGMFMDIYELV
;
A
#
# COMPACT_ATOMS: atom_id res chain seq x y z
N MET A 1 -12.95 -14.05 -17.49
CA MET A 1 -12.80 -12.58 -17.37
C MET A 1 -14.04 -12.04 -16.67
N LYS A 2 -13.88 -11.30 -15.57
CA LYS A 2 -14.97 -10.54 -14.93
C LYS A 2 -14.73 -9.06 -15.24
N VAL A 3 -15.75 -8.34 -15.64
CA VAL A 3 -15.66 -6.92 -16.02
C VAL A 3 -16.66 -6.14 -15.17
N VAL A 4 -16.22 -5.01 -14.64
CA VAL A 4 -17.06 -4.06 -13.92
C VAL A 4 -16.80 -2.70 -14.53
N GLU A 5 -17.85 -2.07 -15.06
CA GLU A 5 -17.79 -0.67 -15.50
C GLU A 5 -17.86 0.25 -14.28
N LYS A 6 -17.04 1.29 -14.26
CA LYS A 6 -16.94 2.27 -13.18
C LYS A 6 -16.83 3.68 -13.74
N LYS A 7 -17.29 4.66 -12.98
CA LYS A 7 -17.09 6.08 -13.27
C LYS A 7 -16.04 6.67 -12.34
N LEU A 8 -15.31 7.67 -12.83
CA LEU A 8 -14.41 8.44 -11.98
C LEU A 8 -15.23 9.33 -11.05
N GLY A 9 -14.98 9.18 -9.75
CA GLY A 9 -15.57 9.99 -8.68
C GLY A 9 -14.66 11.14 -8.27
N ARG A 10 -14.47 11.32 -6.96
CA ARG A 10 -13.57 12.34 -6.40
C ARG A 10 -12.10 11.96 -6.67
N ILE A 11 -11.26 12.99 -6.81
CA ILE A 11 -9.80 12.83 -6.84
C ILE A 11 -9.26 13.53 -5.61
N PHE A 12 -8.44 12.82 -4.84
CA PHE A 12 -7.75 13.35 -3.68
C PHE A 12 -6.25 13.30 -3.91
N GLN A 13 -5.55 14.34 -3.46
CA GLN A 13 -4.11 14.29 -3.24
C GLN A 13 -3.88 14.39 -1.74
N VAL A 14 -3.36 13.32 -1.15
CA VAL A 14 -3.06 13.24 0.28
C VAL A 14 -1.56 13.39 0.45
N SER A 15 -1.12 14.38 1.23
CA SER A 15 0.28 14.52 1.63
C SER A 15 0.48 13.92 3.00
N LEU A 16 1.54 13.13 3.18
CA LEU A 16 1.89 12.50 4.45
C LEU A 16 3.20 13.08 4.98
N GLU A 17 3.24 13.30 6.29
CA GLU A 17 4.34 13.97 6.98
C GLU A 17 5.35 12.95 7.52
N THR A 18 6.57 13.42 7.80
CA THR A 18 7.59 12.58 8.42
C THR A 18 7.11 11.98 9.74
N GLY A 19 7.23 10.66 9.89
CA GLY A 19 6.86 9.92 11.10
C GLY A 19 5.44 9.38 11.12
N ASP A 20 4.63 9.67 10.10
CA ASP A 20 3.30 9.06 9.97
C ASP A 20 3.42 7.53 9.76
N ASP A 21 2.55 6.77 10.43
CA ASP A 21 2.25 5.38 10.04
C ASP A 21 1.39 5.42 8.78
N PHE A 22 1.99 5.01 7.65
CA PHE A 22 1.36 5.10 6.34
C PHE A 22 -0.03 4.44 6.31
N TYR A 23 -0.13 3.19 6.75
CA TYR A 23 -1.41 2.47 6.67
C TYR A 23 -2.39 2.95 7.74
N GLY A 24 -1.92 3.34 8.93
CA GLY A 24 -2.75 3.94 9.97
C GLY A 24 -3.47 5.20 9.47
N VAL A 25 -2.72 6.14 8.89
CA VAL A 25 -3.27 7.41 8.39
C VAL A 25 -4.16 7.20 7.18
N ILE A 26 -3.72 6.45 6.17
CA ILE A 26 -4.49 6.26 4.94
C ILE A 26 -5.78 5.47 5.19
N ASN A 27 -5.73 4.39 5.98
CA ASN A 27 -6.95 3.62 6.26
C ASN A 27 -7.98 4.46 7.02
N GLN A 28 -7.55 5.34 7.92
CA GLN A 28 -8.45 6.26 8.60
C GLN A 28 -9.08 7.25 7.62
N PHE A 29 -8.29 7.89 6.75
CA PHE A 29 -8.79 8.80 5.72
C PHE A 29 -9.82 8.13 4.79
N VAL A 30 -9.54 6.91 4.34
CA VAL A 30 -10.43 6.13 3.47
C VAL A 30 -11.77 5.84 4.13
N LYS A 31 -11.78 5.57 5.43
CA LYS A 31 -13.01 5.37 6.22
C LYS A 31 -13.81 6.67 6.33
N ASP A 32 -13.13 7.74 6.73
CA ASP A 32 -13.76 9.04 6.97
C ASP A 32 -14.40 9.60 5.69
N GLU A 33 -13.71 9.46 4.56
CA GLU A 33 -14.22 9.87 3.25
C GLU A 33 -15.12 8.82 2.59
N ASN A 34 -15.31 7.66 3.22
CA ASN A 34 -16.14 6.55 2.73
C ASN A 34 -15.78 6.10 1.30
N ILE A 35 -14.49 6.00 0.98
CA ILE A 35 -13.99 5.63 -0.36
C ILE A 35 -14.10 4.11 -0.52
N ARG A 36 -15.06 3.64 -1.32
CA ARG A 36 -15.37 2.20 -1.48
C ARG A 36 -14.56 1.47 -2.54
N SER A 37 -14.07 2.20 -3.53
CA SER A 37 -13.19 1.68 -4.56
C SER A 37 -12.37 2.83 -5.13
N ALA A 38 -11.09 2.60 -5.38
CA ALA A 38 -10.22 3.60 -6.01
C ALA A 38 -9.01 2.97 -6.69
N SER A 39 -8.46 3.68 -7.67
CA SER A 39 -7.07 3.50 -8.11
C SER A 39 -6.16 4.44 -7.35
N VAL A 40 -4.95 3.98 -7.01
CA VAL A 40 -4.02 4.72 -6.16
C VAL A 40 -2.65 4.82 -6.81
N PHE A 41 -2.07 6.02 -6.76
CA PHE A 41 -0.68 6.27 -7.14
C PHE A 41 0.05 6.88 -5.94
N LEU A 42 1.22 6.35 -5.62
CA LEU A 42 2.02 6.78 -4.47
C LEU A 42 3.43 7.16 -4.94
N PHE A 43 3.94 8.27 -4.44
CA PHE A 43 5.28 8.76 -4.73
C PHE A 43 5.89 9.40 -3.49
N GLY A 44 7.15 9.07 -3.18
CA GLY A 44 7.91 9.73 -2.12
C GLY A 44 8.90 8.79 -1.46
N ALA A 45 9.05 8.91 -0.14
CA ALA A 45 10.04 8.16 0.63
C ALA A 45 9.53 7.64 1.97
N LEU A 46 10.06 6.49 2.36
CA LEU A 46 9.89 5.85 3.66
C LEU A 46 11.20 5.88 4.44
N GLN A 47 11.13 5.97 5.76
CA GLN A 47 12.28 5.81 6.67
C GLN A 47 12.36 4.39 7.27
N LYS A 48 11.25 3.66 7.21
CA LYS A 48 11.14 2.24 7.53
C LYS A 48 10.16 1.62 6.54
N THR A 49 10.48 0.43 6.03
CA THR A 49 9.65 -0.26 5.04
C THR A 49 9.53 -1.73 5.38
N ASP A 50 8.29 -2.21 5.44
CA ASP A 50 7.93 -3.61 5.42
C ASP A 50 7.38 -3.95 4.04
N MET A 51 7.93 -5.00 3.40
CA MET A 51 7.50 -5.42 2.08
C MET A 51 7.42 -6.94 1.93
N LEU A 52 6.58 -7.40 1.02
CA LEU A 52 6.59 -8.78 0.52
C LEU A 52 7.17 -8.79 -0.90
N THR A 53 8.27 -9.51 -1.12
CA THR A 53 8.93 -9.59 -2.43
C THR A 53 8.29 -10.62 -3.37
N GLY A 54 7.40 -11.46 -2.85
CA GLY A 54 6.67 -12.48 -3.62
C GLY A 54 6.51 -13.79 -2.87
N PHE A 55 6.01 -14.80 -3.56
CA PHE A 55 5.87 -16.15 -3.03
C PHE A 55 7.18 -16.94 -3.16
N LYS A 56 7.50 -17.75 -2.16
CA LYS A 56 8.67 -18.64 -2.17
C LYS A 56 8.42 -19.91 -2.99
N ASP A 57 7.18 -20.36 -3.02
CA ASP A 57 6.71 -21.54 -3.73
C ASP A 57 5.24 -21.39 -4.14
N MET A 58 4.65 -22.44 -4.69
CA MET A 58 3.25 -22.47 -5.12
C MET A 58 2.30 -22.98 -4.01
N GLU A 59 2.77 -23.15 -2.78
CA GLU A 59 2.01 -23.73 -1.67
C GLU A 59 1.45 -22.65 -0.75
N GLY A 60 0.12 -22.47 -0.80
CA GLY A 60 -0.59 -21.57 0.11
C GLY A 60 -0.08 -20.12 0.09
N PHE A 61 -0.10 -19.46 1.25
CA PHE A 61 0.41 -18.09 1.42
C PHE A 61 1.84 -18.10 1.98
N ASN A 62 2.78 -18.74 1.28
CA ASN A 62 4.19 -18.76 1.67
C ASN A 62 4.97 -17.62 0.98
N VAL A 63 5.06 -16.47 1.64
CA VAL A 63 5.70 -15.25 1.10
C VAL A 63 7.08 -14.98 1.68
N ASP A 64 7.90 -14.27 0.91
CA ASP A 64 9.17 -13.69 1.35
C ASP A 64 8.96 -12.25 1.80
N SER A 65 9.14 -12.01 3.10
CA SER A 65 9.02 -10.72 3.74
C SER A 65 10.39 -10.09 3.95
N ARG A 66 10.47 -8.77 3.75
CA ARG A 66 11.67 -7.97 3.95
C ARG A 66 11.33 -6.75 4.79
N HIS A 67 12.28 -6.38 5.63
CA HIS A 67 12.20 -5.26 6.53
C HIS A 67 13.44 -4.40 6.37
N PHE A 68 13.24 -3.08 6.31
CA PHE A 68 14.30 -2.10 6.16
C PHE A 68 14.11 -0.97 7.16
N GLU A 69 15.18 -0.60 7.87
CA GLU A 69 15.25 0.57 8.77
C GLU A 69 16.21 1.62 8.19
N ASP A 70 16.07 1.92 6.91
CA ASP A 70 16.83 2.93 6.19
C ASP A 70 15.94 3.68 5.19
N TRP A 71 16.45 4.78 4.64
CA TRP A 71 15.68 5.61 3.73
C TRP A 71 15.54 4.93 2.36
N ARG A 72 14.29 4.87 1.89
CA ARG A 72 13.91 4.28 0.61
C ARG A 72 12.98 5.21 -0.13
N GLU A 73 13.36 5.59 -1.34
CA GLU A 73 12.46 6.27 -2.28
C GLU A 73 11.58 5.22 -2.95
N LEU A 74 10.34 5.57 -3.28
CA LEU A 74 9.40 4.65 -3.92
C LEU A 74 8.46 5.31 -4.92
N VAL A 75 8.03 4.47 -5.86
CA VAL A 75 6.82 4.67 -6.66
C VAL A 75 5.93 3.45 -6.50
N ALA A 76 4.63 3.65 -6.28
CA ALA A 76 3.68 2.55 -6.14
C ALA A 76 2.37 2.80 -6.87
N LEU A 77 1.74 1.68 -7.25
CA LEU A 77 0.42 1.64 -7.86
C LEU A 77 -0.42 0.60 -7.14
N GLY A 78 -1.69 0.89 -6.97
CA GLY A 78 -2.58 -0.02 -6.28
C GLY A 78 -4.04 0.34 -6.38
N ASN A 79 -4.81 -0.24 -5.47
CA ASN A 79 -6.24 -0.01 -5.37
C ASN A 79 -6.72 0.02 -3.93
N ILE A 80 -7.92 0.57 -3.76
CA ILE A 80 -8.69 0.50 -2.53
C ILE A 80 -9.89 -0.41 -2.78
N SER A 81 -10.15 -1.31 -1.85
CA SER A 81 -11.29 -2.23 -1.86
C SER A 81 -11.82 -2.45 -0.44
N TRP A 82 -12.99 -3.07 -0.31
CA TRP A 82 -13.60 -3.43 0.97
C TRP A 82 -14.00 -4.90 0.95
N PRO A 83 -13.07 -5.81 1.23
CA PRO A 83 -13.36 -7.24 1.21
C PRO A 83 -14.19 -7.67 2.42
N ASP A 84 -15.06 -8.65 2.22
CA ASP A 84 -15.88 -9.24 3.29
C ASP A 84 -15.04 -10.08 4.28
N GLN A 85 -13.84 -10.47 3.88
CA GLN A 85 -12.91 -11.30 4.66
C GLN A 85 -11.51 -10.68 4.63
N PRO A 86 -10.69 -10.87 5.67
CA PRO A 86 -9.35 -10.31 5.71
C PRO A 86 -8.50 -10.89 4.56
N PRO A 87 -7.77 -10.05 3.80
CA PRO A 87 -6.76 -10.53 2.87
C PRO A 87 -5.69 -11.35 3.60
N LEU A 88 -5.27 -12.47 3.01
CA LEU A 88 -4.23 -13.35 3.59
C LEU A 88 -2.91 -12.61 3.90
N ALA A 89 -2.61 -11.54 3.17
CA ALA A 89 -1.43 -10.70 3.39
C ALA A 89 -1.39 -10.03 4.76
N LEU A 90 -2.54 -9.89 5.44
CA LEU A 90 -2.60 -9.32 6.78
C LEU A 90 -2.25 -10.33 7.88
N GLY A 91 -2.19 -11.64 7.57
CA GLY A 91 -1.99 -12.69 8.56
C GLY A 91 -3.16 -12.82 9.53
N ASP A 92 -2.88 -13.16 10.78
CA ASP A 92 -3.88 -13.34 11.83
C ASP A 92 -4.33 -11.98 12.38
N VAL A 93 -5.41 -11.43 11.83
CA VAL A 93 -6.04 -10.19 12.27
C VAL A 93 -7.47 -10.41 12.74
N THR A 94 -7.92 -9.58 13.69
CA THR A 94 -9.34 -9.48 14.04
C THR A 94 -10.07 -8.72 12.93
N TRP A 95 -11.11 -9.33 12.35
CA TRP A 95 -11.89 -8.79 11.24
C TRP A 95 -13.39 -8.99 11.48
N ASP A 96 -13.93 -8.19 12.41
CA ASP A 96 -15.32 -8.33 12.86
C ASP A 96 -16.33 -7.68 11.90
N GLU A 97 -15.87 -6.74 11.07
CA GLU A 97 -16.67 -6.04 10.07
C GLU A 97 -15.81 -5.70 8.83
N PRO A 98 -16.40 -5.47 7.64
CA PRO A 98 -15.65 -5.06 6.47
C PRO A 98 -14.84 -3.78 6.72
N GLN A 99 -13.53 -3.85 6.47
CA GLN A 99 -12.59 -2.73 6.59
C GLN A 99 -12.04 -2.37 5.20
N PRO A 100 -11.57 -1.12 4.98
CA PRO A 100 -10.86 -0.80 3.76
C PRO A 100 -9.55 -1.60 3.69
N TYR A 101 -9.20 -2.00 2.47
CA TYR A 101 -7.93 -2.60 2.15
C TYR A 101 -7.27 -1.81 1.03
N VAL A 102 -6.16 -1.16 1.37
CA VAL A 102 -5.28 -0.46 0.44
C VAL A 102 -4.20 -1.41 0.00
N HIS A 103 -4.24 -1.81 -1.26
CA HIS A 103 -3.33 -2.82 -1.82
C HIS A 103 -2.37 -2.17 -2.81
N LEU A 104 -1.10 -2.03 -2.42
CA LEU A 104 -0.06 -1.39 -3.22
C LEU A 104 1.05 -2.35 -3.62
N HIS A 105 1.43 -2.28 -4.89
CA HIS A 105 2.68 -2.82 -5.39
C HIS A 105 3.61 -1.67 -5.76
N MET A 106 4.89 -1.82 -5.45
CA MET A 106 5.87 -0.75 -5.50
C MET A 106 7.19 -1.18 -6.12
N ALA A 107 7.89 -0.20 -6.66
CA ALA A 107 9.33 -0.24 -6.85
C ALA A 107 9.98 0.72 -5.84
N ILE A 108 11.01 0.26 -5.14
CA ILE A 108 11.75 1.03 -4.15
C ILE A 108 13.23 1.07 -4.48
N SER A 109 13.90 2.14 -4.09
CA SER A 109 15.34 2.29 -4.25
C SER A 109 16.13 1.34 -3.34
N GLY A 110 17.43 1.22 -3.60
CA GLY A 110 18.41 0.81 -2.61
C GLY A 110 18.44 1.75 -1.39
N GLY A 111 19.15 1.32 -0.36
CA GLY A 111 19.42 2.14 0.82
C GLY A 111 20.50 3.18 0.53
N PRO A 112 20.87 4.00 1.54
CA PRO A 112 21.93 4.99 1.40
C PRO A 112 23.22 4.40 0.79
N GLY A 113 23.70 5.00 -0.30
CA GLY A 113 24.89 4.55 -1.03
C GLY A 113 24.67 3.41 -2.04
N LYS A 114 23.44 2.88 -2.16
CA LYS A 114 23.07 1.80 -3.10
C LYS A 114 22.15 2.33 -4.21
N THR A 115 22.57 3.38 -4.89
CA THR A 115 21.70 4.17 -5.78
C THR A 115 21.27 3.46 -7.07
N GLU A 116 21.89 2.33 -7.41
CA GLU A 116 21.56 1.52 -8.59
C GLU A 116 20.64 0.33 -8.26
N ASP A 117 20.46 0.02 -6.97
CA ASP A 117 19.60 -1.08 -6.55
C ASP A 117 18.13 -0.67 -6.69
N VAL A 118 17.32 -1.58 -7.21
CA VAL A 118 15.86 -1.45 -7.24
C VAL A 118 15.27 -2.75 -6.74
N LEU A 119 14.36 -2.66 -5.77
CA LEU A 119 13.56 -3.78 -5.31
C LEU A 119 12.10 -3.56 -5.70
N VAL A 120 11.38 -4.63 -5.98
CA VAL A 120 9.96 -4.60 -6.31
C VAL A 120 9.19 -5.54 -5.41
N GLY A 121 7.96 -5.18 -5.06
CA GLY A 121 7.12 -6.02 -4.22
C GLY A 121 5.83 -5.35 -3.79
N HIS A 122 5.17 -5.96 -2.82
CA HIS A 122 3.97 -5.46 -2.16
C HIS A 122 4.37 -4.65 -0.92
N LEU A 123 3.80 -3.46 -0.73
CA LEU A 123 4.01 -2.65 0.47
C LEU A 123 3.14 -3.19 1.60
N SER A 124 3.75 -3.70 2.68
CA SER A 124 3.00 -4.25 3.83
C SER A 124 3.05 -3.35 5.07
N GLY A 125 3.91 -2.35 5.08
CA GLY A 125 4.01 -1.37 6.18
C GLY A 125 5.12 -0.36 5.93
N GLY A 126 5.08 0.73 6.68
CA GLY A 126 6.20 1.68 6.67
C GLY A 126 5.90 2.99 7.37
N ASP A 127 6.98 3.62 7.84
CA ASP A 127 6.95 4.93 8.45
C ASP A 127 7.38 5.97 7.42
N VAL A 128 6.62 7.04 7.30
CA VAL A 128 6.81 8.05 6.26
C VAL A 128 8.05 8.90 6.52
N LYS A 129 8.83 9.16 5.47
CA LYS A 129 9.83 10.23 5.45
C LYS A 129 9.28 11.51 4.81
N GLY A 130 8.49 11.36 3.75
CA GLY A 130 7.74 12.41 3.09
C GLY A 130 7.21 11.90 1.75
N MET A 131 5.89 11.97 1.54
CA MET A 131 5.26 11.39 0.35
C MET A 131 3.89 12.00 0.06
N PHE A 132 3.40 11.77 -1.15
CA PHE A 132 2.01 12.03 -1.48
C PHE A 132 1.37 10.84 -2.20
N MET A 133 0.06 10.72 -2.02
CA MET A 133 -0.78 9.69 -2.60
C MET A 133 -1.95 10.33 -3.35
N ASP A 134 -2.04 10.06 -4.65
CA ASP A 134 -3.21 10.43 -5.44
C ASP A 134 -4.22 9.27 -5.43
N ILE A 135 -5.46 9.57 -5.05
CA ILE A 135 -6.57 8.61 -4.95
C ILE A 135 -7.63 9.00 -5.97
N TYR A 136 -7.86 8.13 -6.94
CA TYR A 136 -8.87 8.27 -7.98
C TYR A 136 -10.05 7.37 -7.62
N GLU A 137 -11.07 7.92 -6.97
CA GLU A 137 -12.26 7.17 -6.55
C GLU A 137 -13.03 6.61 -7.76
N LEU A 138 -13.54 5.39 -7.63
CA LEU A 138 -14.27 4.68 -8.66
C LEU A 138 -15.67 4.30 -8.16
N VAL A 139 -16.70 4.93 -8.75
CA VAL A 139 -18.12 4.73 -8.39
C VAL A 139 -18.84 3.84 -9.39
#